data_AF-A0A938QZJ5-F1
#
_entry.id   AF-A0A938QZJ5-F1
#
_cell.length_a   1.000
_cell.length_b   1.000
_cell.length_c   1.000
_cell.angle_alpha   90.00
_cell.angle_beta   90.00
_cell.angle_gamma   90.00
#
_symmetry.space_group_name_H-M   'P 1'
#
loop_
_entity.id
_entity.type
_entity.pdbx_description
1 polymer ?
#
loop_
_entity_poly.entity_id
_entity_poly.type
_entity_poly.pdbx_seq_one_letter_code
_entity_poly.pdbx_strand_id
1 'polypeptide(L)'
;MLALRSEAPRVSLTKAFSTPLDNAVATARTCYSSRLVTDDDVRRNLPLRDRIASSTYKAGHHTTLQHAHFEFALDAVSRQALWSFFHAHPFYNSEQVSQRYVEVKAGRVLLPELGHDALNARYDACVQRQTNTYHALCELLGPVVERLYFGTFPARRRTPVDKRWSGSMQKRAQEVARYVLPLAIHAHLYHTISALTLLRYHRMAQAGDCPSEQSLVVDAMVAAVRAHDPELLGLLLESPLPADDTVDGTLRRRASPTPDDARAFRAEFDGALGGRTARLVTMTPDAPAVLGAAVREVLGLPRARLSDEDATAWLLDPHENAALGESLSLLTLGKPTRALELVQVTFRKKLSHAADSQAQRHRMTPGARPLLTTHIVPGEPDFVLPVIL
;
A
#
# COMPACT_ATOMS: atom_id res chain seq x y z
N MET A 1 23.56 5.32 11.52
CA MET A 1 23.07 4.05 10.93
C MET A 1 22.33 3.29 12.04
N LEU A 2 21.12 2.77 11.78
CA LEU A 2 20.38 2.00 12.77
C LEU A 2 21.14 0.71 13.07
N ALA A 3 21.59 0.53 14.31
CA ALA A 3 22.13 -0.74 14.75
C ALA A 3 20.97 -1.73 14.95
N LEU A 4 21.08 -2.90 14.34
CA LEU A 4 20.09 -3.97 14.39
C LEU A 4 20.71 -5.21 15.05
N ARG A 5 19.91 -5.90 15.87
CA ARG A 5 20.24 -7.23 16.39
C ARG A 5 19.68 -8.35 15.51
N SER A 6 18.64 -8.05 14.72
CA SER A 6 18.13 -8.95 13.68
C SER A 6 18.95 -8.82 12.39
N GLU A 7 18.68 -9.70 11.43
CA GLU A 7 19.11 -9.49 10.05
C GLU A 7 18.60 -8.13 9.52
N ALA A 8 19.44 -7.44 8.75
CA ALA A 8 19.04 -6.24 8.02
C ALA A 8 18.18 -6.61 6.80
N PRO A 9 17.33 -5.69 6.32
CA PRO A 9 16.57 -5.90 5.08
C PRO A 9 17.49 -6.23 3.90
N ARG A 10 17.08 -7.20 3.08
CA ARG A 10 17.77 -7.58 1.85
C ARG A 10 16.97 -7.13 0.64
N VAL A 11 17.68 -6.59 -0.34
CA VAL A 11 17.11 -6.10 -1.60
C VAL A 11 17.92 -6.69 -2.75
N SER A 12 17.24 -7.29 -3.72
CA SER A 12 17.85 -7.70 -4.99
C SER A 12 17.01 -7.22 -6.16
N LEU A 13 17.67 -6.67 -7.20
CA LEU A 13 17.02 -6.32 -8.46
C LEU A 13 16.84 -7.59 -9.29
N THR A 14 15.59 -8.01 -9.51
CA THR A 14 15.26 -9.25 -10.21
C THR A 14 14.91 -9.03 -11.69
N LYS A 15 14.33 -7.86 -12.02
CA LYS A 15 14.06 -7.41 -13.40
C LYS A 15 14.26 -5.91 -13.55
N ALA A 16 14.70 -5.48 -14.72
CA ALA A 16 14.88 -4.08 -15.08
C ALA A 16 14.77 -3.88 -16.59
N PHE A 17 14.43 -2.66 -17.02
CA PHE A 17 14.59 -2.23 -18.41
C PHE A 17 16.08 -2.19 -18.76
N SER A 18 16.45 -2.55 -19.99
CA SER A 18 17.85 -2.59 -20.42
C SER A 18 18.56 -1.23 -20.36
N THR A 19 17.82 -0.17 -20.66
CA THR A 19 18.35 1.15 -21.02
C THR A 19 17.44 2.27 -20.49
N PRO A 20 17.20 2.34 -19.17
CA PRO A 20 16.12 3.12 -18.60
C PRO A 20 16.29 4.64 -18.82
N LEU A 21 17.49 5.20 -18.72
CA LEU A 21 17.73 6.61 -19.03
C LEU A 21 17.53 6.94 -20.51
N ASP A 22 18.11 6.13 -21.40
CA ASP A 22 18.02 6.36 -22.85
C ASP A 22 16.57 6.30 -23.32
N ASN A 23 15.79 5.35 -22.80
CA ASN A 23 14.37 5.22 -23.11
C ASN A 23 13.54 6.43 -22.62
N ALA A 24 13.83 6.95 -21.43
CA ALA A 24 13.18 8.17 -20.94
C ALA A 24 13.47 9.38 -21.84
N VAL A 25 14.70 9.51 -22.36
CA VAL A 25 15.05 10.58 -23.31
C VAL A 25 14.43 10.33 -24.68
N ALA A 26 14.37 9.09 -25.15
CA ALA A 26 13.78 8.72 -26.43
C ALA A 26 12.27 9.06 -26.47
N THR A 27 11.54 8.73 -25.40
CA THR A 27 10.11 9.05 -25.26
C THR A 27 9.88 10.56 -25.17
N ALA A 28 10.74 11.30 -24.45
CA ALA A 28 10.69 12.77 -24.43
C ALA A 28 10.89 13.39 -25.82
N ARG A 29 11.87 12.90 -26.59
CA ARG A 29 12.16 13.40 -27.94
C ARG A 29 11.07 13.04 -28.95
N THR A 30 10.43 11.89 -28.78
CA THR A 30 9.37 11.41 -29.69
C THR A 30 8.21 12.38 -29.77
N CYS A 31 7.84 13.06 -28.67
CA CYS A 31 6.79 14.08 -28.66
C CYS A 31 7.03 15.25 -29.63
N TYR A 32 8.28 15.48 -30.05
CA TYR A 32 8.70 16.59 -30.90
C TYR A 32 9.32 16.11 -32.22
N SER A 33 9.12 14.85 -32.58
CA SER A 33 9.71 14.21 -33.75
C SER A 33 8.63 13.72 -34.71
N SER A 34 8.89 13.79 -36.01
CA SER A 34 8.01 13.21 -37.04
C SER A 34 8.06 11.68 -37.10
N ARG A 35 8.99 11.07 -36.36
CA ARG A 35 9.14 9.61 -36.23
C ARG A 35 9.39 9.21 -34.78
N LEU A 36 9.18 7.93 -34.48
CA LEU A 36 9.61 7.34 -33.21
C LEU A 36 11.14 7.47 -33.06
N VAL A 37 11.57 7.97 -31.91
CA VAL A 37 12.99 8.03 -31.52
C VAL A 37 13.31 6.78 -30.71
N THR A 38 14.39 6.09 -31.04
CA THR A 38 14.83 4.89 -30.33
C THR A 38 15.97 5.20 -29.35
N ASP A 39 16.26 4.26 -28.47
CA ASP A 39 17.40 4.33 -27.56
C ASP A 39 18.73 4.48 -28.33
N ASP A 40 18.88 3.82 -29.48
CA ASP A 40 20.05 3.96 -30.36
C ASP A 40 20.19 5.38 -30.93
N ASP A 41 19.09 6.03 -31.29
CA ASP A 41 19.10 7.43 -31.75
C ASP A 41 19.52 8.40 -30.62
N VAL A 42 19.27 8.03 -29.37
CA VAL A 42 19.69 8.80 -28.19
C VAL A 42 21.19 8.62 -27.94
N ARG A 43 21.68 7.38 -28.03
CA ARG A 43 23.10 7.02 -27.80
C ARG A 43 24.08 7.67 -28.78
N ARG A 44 23.62 8.09 -29.96
CA ARG A 44 24.43 8.82 -30.94
C ARG A 44 24.96 10.17 -30.42
N ASN A 45 24.34 10.76 -29.39
CA ASN A 45 24.76 12.04 -28.81
C ASN A 45 24.49 12.09 -27.31
N LEU A 46 25.40 11.50 -26.51
CA LEU A 46 25.30 11.45 -25.05
C LEU A 46 25.23 12.84 -24.39
N PRO A 47 26.01 13.86 -24.82
CA PRO A 47 25.86 15.21 -24.27
C PRO A 47 24.47 15.81 -24.46
N LEU A 48 23.82 15.53 -25.59
CA LEU A 48 22.43 15.94 -25.83
C LEU A 48 21.46 15.14 -24.96
N ARG A 49 21.66 13.82 -24.83
CA ARG A 49 20.87 12.97 -23.95
C ARG A 49 20.85 13.51 -22.52
N ASP A 50 22.01 13.79 -21.95
CA ASP A 50 22.15 14.22 -20.55
C ASP A 50 21.49 15.58 -20.32
N ARG A 51 21.65 16.49 -21.28
CA ARG A 51 20.99 17.80 -21.28
C ARG A 51 19.47 17.64 -21.31
N ILE A 52 18.95 16.78 -22.19
CA ILE A 52 17.52 16.53 -22.29
C ILE A 52 17.01 15.91 -20.98
N ALA A 53 17.62 14.84 -20.48
CA ALA A 53 17.25 14.19 -19.23
C ALA A 53 17.20 15.18 -18.05
N SER A 54 18.24 16.01 -17.91
CA SER A 54 18.29 17.03 -16.85
C SER A 54 17.22 18.10 -17.03
N SER A 55 16.99 18.56 -18.27
CA SER A 55 16.01 19.61 -18.56
C SER A 55 14.56 19.13 -18.38
N THR A 56 14.23 17.91 -18.80
CA THR A 56 12.90 17.33 -18.65
C THR A 56 12.59 17.06 -17.18
N TYR A 57 13.58 16.58 -16.43
CA TYR A 57 13.46 16.42 -14.98
C TYR A 57 13.16 17.76 -14.27
N LYS A 58 13.96 18.79 -14.54
CA LYS A 58 13.78 20.13 -13.93
C LYS A 58 12.48 20.81 -14.36
N ALA A 59 12.00 20.54 -15.57
CA ALA A 59 10.73 21.07 -16.07
C ALA A 59 9.50 20.32 -15.54
N GLY A 60 9.67 19.23 -14.77
CA GLY A 60 8.55 18.43 -14.26
C GLY A 60 7.94 17.46 -15.27
N HIS A 61 8.59 17.24 -16.43
CA HIS A 61 8.15 16.27 -17.44
C HIS A 61 8.57 14.84 -17.03
N HIS A 62 8.06 14.39 -15.88
CA HIS A 62 8.49 13.15 -15.23
C HIS A 62 7.82 11.88 -15.76
N THR A 63 6.75 12.00 -16.56
CA THR A 63 6.04 10.86 -17.15
C THR A 63 6.95 9.99 -18.02
N THR A 64 8.00 10.57 -18.61
CA THR A 64 9.03 9.86 -19.37
C THR A 64 9.81 8.85 -18.51
N LEU A 65 10.01 9.16 -17.22
CA LEU A 65 10.65 8.26 -16.24
C LEU A 65 9.71 7.15 -15.75
N GLN A 66 8.42 7.21 -16.10
CA GLN A 66 7.46 6.15 -15.75
C GLN A 66 7.50 4.97 -16.72
N HIS A 67 8.16 5.09 -17.89
CA HIS A 67 8.31 3.96 -18.81
C HIS A 67 9.20 2.86 -18.21
N ALA A 68 10.35 3.25 -17.66
CA ALA A 68 11.28 2.32 -17.05
C ALA A 68 10.76 1.80 -15.70
N HIS A 69 10.75 0.47 -15.55
CA HIS A 69 10.37 -0.22 -14.32
C HIS A 69 11.49 -1.13 -13.80
N PHE A 70 11.53 -1.27 -12.49
CA PHE A 70 12.44 -2.11 -11.73
C PHE A 70 11.63 -3.02 -10.80
N GLU A 71 11.91 -4.32 -10.85
CA GLU A 71 11.35 -5.31 -9.94
C GLU A 71 12.42 -5.71 -8.92
N PHE A 72 12.07 -5.57 -7.65
CA PHE A 72 12.92 -5.96 -6.52
C PHE A 72 12.32 -7.14 -5.79
N ALA A 73 13.15 -8.11 -5.39
CA ALA A 73 12.82 -9.01 -4.30
C ALA A 73 13.30 -8.39 -2.99
N LEU A 74 12.37 -8.19 -2.08
CA LEU A 74 12.61 -7.66 -0.75
C LEU A 74 12.42 -8.77 0.27
N ASP A 75 13.35 -8.89 1.21
CA ASP A 75 13.28 -9.83 2.32
C ASP A 75 13.68 -9.15 3.63
N ALA A 76 13.16 -9.65 4.75
CA ALA A 76 13.37 -9.08 6.08
C ALA A 76 12.95 -7.60 6.21
N VAL A 77 11.83 -7.22 5.58
CA VAL A 77 11.21 -5.89 5.71
C VAL A 77 10.01 -5.97 6.67
N SER A 78 9.90 -5.06 7.62
CA SER A 78 8.83 -5.03 8.62
C SER A 78 7.46 -4.73 8.00
N ARG A 79 6.38 -5.21 8.64
CA ARG A 79 5.01 -4.86 8.23
C ARG A 79 4.73 -3.38 8.34
N GLN A 80 5.33 -2.69 9.33
CA GLN A 80 5.14 -1.25 9.48
C GLN A 80 5.76 -0.48 8.31
N ALA A 81 6.99 -0.79 7.89
CA ALA A 81 7.63 -0.12 6.76
C ALA A 81 6.84 -0.35 5.46
N LEU A 82 6.33 -1.56 5.26
CA LEU A 82 5.46 -1.85 4.11
C LEU A 82 4.17 -1.03 4.16
N TRP A 83 3.45 -1.05 5.27
CA TRP A 83 2.16 -0.34 5.40
C TRP A 83 2.32 1.19 5.30
N SER A 84 3.31 1.76 5.99
CA SER A 84 3.48 3.22 6.12
C SER A 84 4.15 3.88 4.91
N PHE A 85 4.96 3.14 4.15
CA PHE A 85 5.77 3.72 3.08
C PHE A 85 5.56 3.02 1.72
N PHE A 86 5.97 1.75 1.61
CA PHE A 86 5.99 1.05 0.31
C PHE A 86 4.58 0.74 -0.24
N HIS A 87 3.56 0.69 0.61
CA HIS A 87 2.16 0.47 0.23
C HIS A 87 1.25 1.69 0.49
N ALA A 88 1.83 2.88 0.68
CA ALA A 88 1.09 4.08 1.05
C ALA A 88 0.52 4.88 -0.14
N HIS A 89 0.92 4.57 -1.38
CA HIS A 89 0.52 5.26 -2.61
C HIS A 89 0.21 4.23 -3.74
N PRO A 90 -0.44 4.59 -4.85
CA PRO A 90 -0.87 3.59 -5.85
C PRO A 90 0.20 3.21 -6.89
N PHE A 91 1.32 3.92 -6.94
CA PHE A 91 2.36 3.82 -7.98
C PHE A 91 3.36 2.67 -7.79
N TYR A 92 2.88 1.49 -7.41
CA TYR A 92 3.68 0.27 -7.25
C TYR A 92 2.86 -0.97 -7.63
N ASN A 93 3.55 -2.08 -7.87
CA ASN A 93 2.96 -3.41 -7.83
C ASN A 93 3.71 -4.28 -6.82
N SER A 94 2.99 -5.06 -6.01
CA SER A 94 3.64 -5.94 -5.03
C SER A 94 2.85 -7.17 -4.66
N GLU A 95 3.58 -8.27 -4.47
CA GLU A 95 3.07 -9.54 -3.98
C GLU A 95 3.86 -9.96 -2.75
N GLN A 96 3.21 -9.97 -1.58
CA GLN A 96 3.84 -10.24 -0.29
C GLN A 96 3.35 -11.53 0.35
N VAL A 97 4.20 -12.13 1.19
CA VAL A 97 3.77 -13.25 2.04
C VAL A 97 2.59 -12.84 2.93
N SER A 98 1.53 -13.65 2.90
CA SER A 98 0.28 -13.37 3.61
C SER A 98 0.24 -14.10 4.96
N GLN A 99 0.13 -13.34 6.04
CA GLN A 99 -0.10 -13.87 7.40
C GLN A 99 -1.46 -14.57 7.57
N ARG A 100 -2.34 -14.49 6.55
CA ARG A 100 -3.63 -15.20 6.51
C ARG A 100 -3.46 -16.65 6.06
N TYR A 101 -2.49 -16.86 5.18
CA TYR A 101 -2.30 -18.11 4.45
C TYR A 101 -1.08 -18.88 4.92
N VAL A 102 -0.05 -18.15 5.38
CA VAL A 102 1.20 -18.71 5.85
C VAL A 102 1.33 -18.41 7.33
N GLU A 103 1.51 -19.47 8.12
CA GLU A 103 1.75 -19.36 9.54
C GLU A 103 3.02 -18.55 9.81
N VAL A 104 2.92 -17.58 10.72
CA VAL A 104 4.06 -16.77 11.14
C VAL A 104 4.91 -17.57 12.12
N LYS A 105 6.18 -17.80 11.76
CA LYS A 105 7.16 -18.48 12.61
C LYS A 105 7.86 -17.49 13.54
N ALA A 106 8.31 -17.98 14.69
CA ALA A 106 9.16 -17.21 15.60
C ALA A 106 10.49 -16.78 14.94
N GLY A 107 11.07 -15.69 15.44
CA GLY A 107 12.41 -15.20 15.05
C GLY A 107 12.46 -14.33 13.79
N ARG A 108 11.39 -14.25 12.98
CA ARG A 108 11.34 -13.41 11.77
C ARG A 108 10.74 -12.04 12.09
N VAL A 109 11.52 -11.21 12.76
CA VAL A 109 11.11 -9.93 13.33
C VAL A 109 12.28 -8.96 13.34
N LEU A 110 11.99 -7.68 13.11
CA LEU A 110 12.97 -6.61 13.18
C LEU A 110 13.27 -6.32 14.65
N LEU A 111 14.53 -6.47 15.03
CA LEU A 111 15.03 -6.22 16.38
C LEU A 111 16.02 -5.05 16.34
N PRO A 112 15.63 -3.85 16.83
CA PRO A 112 16.57 -2.76 16.98
C PRO A 112 17.55 -3.04 18.13
N GLU A 113 18.73 -2.42 18.04
CA GLU A 113 19.64 -2.26 19.17
C GLU A 113 19.20 -1.04 20.00
N LEU A 114 18.68 -1.29 21.21
CA LEU A 114 18.14 -0.25 22.08
C LEU A 114 19.20 0.39 23.01
N GLY A 115 20.47 -0.01 22.88
CA GLY A 115 21.60 0.58 23.59
C GLY A 115 21.77 0.09 25.03
N HIS A 116 20.95 -0.86 25.48
CA HIS A 116 21.06 -1.47 26.81
C HIS A 116 20.48 -2.88 26.83
N ASP A 117 21.23 -3.85 27.37
CA ASP A 117 20.86 -5.28 27.36
C ASP A 117 19.50 -5.55 28.03
N ALA A 118 19.22 -4.91 29.16
CA ALA A 118 17.92 -5.04 29.83
C ALA A 118 16.74 -4.56 28.96
N LEU A 119 16.92 -3.51 28.14
CA LEU A 119 15.89 -3.03 27.22
C LEU A 119 15.71 -4.01 26.05
N ASN A 120 16.82 -4.47 25.47
CA ASN A 120 16.81 -5.50 24.42
C ASN A 120 16.10 -6.77 24.90
N ALA A 121 16.46 -7.29 26.07
CA ALA A 121 15.83 -8.47 26.67
C ALA A 121 14.33 -8.26 26.94
N ARG A 122 13.93 -7.06 27.38
CA ARG A 122 12.52 -6.73 27.60
C ARG A 122 11.73 -6.69 26.29
N TYR A 123 12.30 -6.13 25.23
CA TYR A 123 11.69 -6.10 23.91
C TYR A 123 11.54 -7.52 23.33
N ASP A 124 12.60 -8.34 23.42
CA ASP A 124 12.59 -9.73 22.96
C ASP A 124 11.54 -10.56 23.68
N ALA A 125 11.43 -10.41 25.01
CA ALA A 125 10.40 -11.07 25.80
C ALA A 125 8.98 -10.63 25.41
N CYS A 126 8.79 -9.38 24.96
CA CYS A 126 7.50 -8.90 24.44
C CYS A 126 7.15 -9.59 23.12
N VAL A 127 8.09 -9.58 22.16
CA VAL A 127 7.91 -10.22 20.85
C VAL A 127 7.66 -11.72 20.99
N GLN A 128 8.40 -12.41 21.85
CA GLN A 128 8.20 -13.83 22.10
C GLN A 128 6.81 -14.12 22.68
N ARG A 129 6.35 -13.29 23.63
CA ARG A 129 5.01 -13.41 24.21
C ARG A 129 3.93 -13.25 23.15
N GLN A 130 4.01 -12.22 22.31
CA GLN A 130 3.04 -11.99 21.22
C GLN A 130 3.01 -13.17 20.24
N THR A 131 4.19 -13.71 19.89
CA THR A 131 4.31 -14.86 19.00
C THR A 131 3.69 -16.12 19.63
N ASN A 132 3.95 -16.39 20.91
CA ASN A 132 3.34 -17.51 21.62
C ASN A 132 1.82 -17.36 21.71
N THR A 133 1.33 -16.14 22.00
CA THR A 133 -0.10 -15.84 22.02
C THR A 133 -0.74 -16.06 20.65
N TYR A 134 -0.07 -15.67 19.56
CA TYR A 134 -0.54 -15.94 18.20
C TYR A 134 -0.74 -17.46 17.95
N HIS A 135 0.26 -18.29 18.28
CA HIS A 135 0.15 -19.74 18.10
C HIS A 135 -0.96 -20.34 18.97
N ALA A 136 -1.03 -19.95 20.25
CA ALA A 136 -2.09 -20.41 21.15
C ALA A 136 -3.49 -20.02 20.65
N LEU A 137 -3.66 -18.80 20.13
CA LEU A 137 -4.93 -18.36 19.55
C LEU A 137 -5.30 -19.18 18.30
N CYS A 138 -4.33 -19.51 17.43
CA CYS A 138 -4.61 -20.37 16.27
C CYS A 138 -5.20 -21.72 16.67
N GLU A 139 -4.74 -22.30 17.78
CA GLU A 139 -5.27 -23.57 18.32
C GLU A 139 -6.63 -23.38 19.00
N LEU A 140 -6.74 -22.41 19.92
CA LEU A 140 -7.94 -22.14 20.72
C LEU A 140 -9.14 -21.71 19.87
N LEU A 141 -8.90 -21.05 18.74
CA LEU A 141 -9.96 -20.65 17.80
C LEU A 141 -10.50 -21.83 16.97
N GLY A 142 -9.81 -22.98 16.94
CA GLY A 142 -10.17 -24.15 16.13
C GLY A 142 -11.64 -24.57 16.26
N PRO A 143 -12.17 -24.80 17.48
CA PRO A 143 -13.57 -25.19 17.68
C PRO A 143 -14.58 -24.14 17.20
N VAL A 144 -14.27 -22.84 17.35
CA VAL A 144 -15.14 -21.75 16.88
C VAL A 144 -15.15 -21.71 15.36
N VAL A 145 -13.98 -21.76 14.74
CA VAL A 145 -13.82 -21.75 13.29
C VAL A 145 -14.50 -22.95 12.65
N GLU A 146 -14.36 -24.14 13.22
CA GLU A 146 -15.00 -25.35 12.71
C GLU A 146 -16.53 -25.20 12.67
N ARG A 147 -17.13 -24.74 13.78
CA ARG A 147 -18.57 -24.49 13.86
C ARG A 147 -19.03 -23.49 12.80
N LEU A 148 -18.34 -22.36 12.67
CA LEU A 148 -18.69 -21.32 11.69
C LEU A 148 -18.50 -21.79 10.24
N TYR A 149 -17.42 -22.52 9.97
CA TYR A 149 -17.12 -23.04 8.65
C TYR A 149 -18.20 -24.04 8.18
N PHE A 150 -18.59 -24.99 9.03
CA PHE A 150 -19.65 -25.95 8.68
C PHE A 150 -21.06 -25.37 8.81
N GLY A 151 -21.26 -24.29 9.58
CA GLY A 151 -22.49 -23.50 9.52
C GLY A 151 -22.67 -22.84 8.14
N THR A 152 -21.58 -22.33 7.57
CA THR A 152 -21.58 -21.73 6.21
C THR A 152 -21.66 -22.79 5.11
N PHE A 153 -21.00 -23.94 5.31
CA PHE A 153 -20.95 -25.03 4.33
C PHE A 153 -21.44 -26.36 4.92
N PRO A 154 -22.74 -26.51 5.22
CA PRO A 154 -23.27 -27.72 5.88
C PRO A 154 -22.98 -29.01 5.11
N ALA A 155 -23.05 -28.96 3.77
CA ALA A 155 -22.79 -30.11 2.90
C ALA A 155 -21.33 -30.62 2.98
N ARG A 156 -20.40 -29.84 3.53
CA ARG A 156 -19.00 -30.26 3.72
C ARG A 156 -18.76 -30.98 5.05
N ARG A 157 -19.74 -31.00 5.96
CA ARG A 157 -19.61 -31.58 7.29
C ARG A 157 -19.63 -33.11 7.22
N ARG A 158 -18.58 -33.73 7.76
CA ARG A 158 -18.44 -35.18 7.93
C ARG A 158 -17.88 -35.49 9.31
N THR A 159 -18.15 -36.70 9.80
CA THR A 159 -17.59 -37.22 11.05
C THR A 159 -16.85 -38.52 10.73
N PRO A 160 -15.51 -38.58 10.88
CA PRO A 160 -14.61 -37.50 11.31
C PRO A 160 -14.49 -36.36 10.28
N VAL A 161 -13.98 -35.22 10.72
CA VAL A 161 -13.75 -34.05 9.87
C VAL A 161 -12.79 -34.39 8.73
N ASP A 162 -13.20 -34.10 7.51
CA ASP A 162 -12.36 -34.28 6.32
C ASP A 162 -11.17 -33.32 6.35
N LYS A 163 -9.95 -33.89 6.36
CA LYS A 163 -8.68 -33.15 6.39
C LYS A 163 -8.52 -32.16 5.23
N ARG A 164 -9.24 -32.36 4.11
CA ARG A 164 -9.26 -31.42 2.98
C ARG A 164 -9.66 -30.00 3.41
N TRP A 165 -10.48 -29.86 4.44
CA TRP A 165 -10.98 -28.56 4.91
C TRP A 165 -10.12 -27.94 6.02
N SER A 166 -9.22 -28.71 6.64
CA SER A 166 -8.37 -28.24 7.75
C SER A 166 -7.56 -27.01 7.38
N GLY A 167 -6.99 -26.96 6.18
CA GLY A 167 -6.23 -25.78 5.72
C GLY A 167 -7.10 -24.52 5.59
N SER A 168 -8.38 -24.65 5.20
CA SER A 168 -9.28 -23.48 5.11
C SER A 168 -9.68 -22.96 6.48
N MET A 169 -9.88 -23.87 7.44
CA MET A 169 -10.17 -23.51 8.83
C MET A 169 -8.94 -22.89 9.50
N GLN A 170 -7.75 -23.47 9.34
CA GLN A 170 -6.50 -22.89 9.86
C GLN A 170 -6.31 -21.44 9.35
N LYS A 171 -6.55 -21.18 8.06
CA LYS A 171 -6.49 -19.82 7.49
C LYS A 171 -7.43 -18.83 8.16
N ARG A 172 -8.64 -19.24 8.55
CA ARG A 172 -9.59 -18.40 9.29
C ARG A 172 -9.12 -18.14 10.73
N ALA A 173 -8.51 -19.13 11.39
CA ALA A 173 -7.92 -18.93 12.71
C ALA A 173 -6.74 -17.94 12.65
N GLN A 174 -5.83 -18.12 11.68
CA GLN A 174 -4.67 -17.23 11.46
C GLN A 174 -5.09 -15.79 11.15
N GLU A 175 -6.14 -15.59 10.35
CA GLU A 175 -6.71 -14.27 10.00
C GLU A 175 -7.04 -13.42 11.24
N VAL A 176 -7.53 -14.08 12.31
CA VAL A 176 -7.93 -13.44 13.56
C VAL A 176 -6.78 -13.40 14.55
N ALA A 177 -6.05 -14.51 14.72
CA ALA A 177 -4.92 -14.59 15.63
C ALA A 177 -3.84 -13.56 15.31
N ARG A 178 -3.60 -13.23 14.03
CA ARG A 178 -2.56 -12.28 13.62
C ARG A 178 -2.72 -10.86 14.19
N TYR A 179 -3.88 -10.50 14.76
CA TYR A 179 -4.09 -9.19 15.39
C TYR A 179 -3.14 -8.93 16.57
N VAL A 180 -2.59 -9.99 17.19
CA VAL A 180 -1.64 -9.84 18.31
C VAL A 180 -0.18 -9.77 17.86
N LEU A 181 0.12 -10.05 16.59
CA LEU A 181 1.49 -10.06 16.09
C LEU A 181 2.10 -8.65 16.10
N PRO A 182 3.42 -8.52 16.37
CA PRO A 182 4.08 -7.23 16.30
C PRO A 182 4.15 -6.70 14.87
N LEU A 183 4.11 -5.37 14.72
CA LEU A 183 4.27 -4.70 13.42
C LEU A 183 5.69 -4.86 12.85
N ALA A 184 6.65 -5.20 13.70
CA ALA A 184 8.03 -5.50 13.35
C ALA A 184 8.21 -6.87 12.65
N ILE A 185 7.17 -7.72 12.54
CA ILE A 185 7.28 -9.02 11.85
C ILE A 185 7.80 -8.81 10.42
N HIS A 186 8.81 -9.58 10.04
CA HIS A 186 9.37 -9.57 8.70
C HIS A 186 8.38 -10.12 7.67
N ALA A 187 8.42 -9.52 6.49
CA ALA A 187 7.80 -9.98 5.28
C ALA A 187 8.87 -10.17 4.19
N HIS A 188 8.47 -10.91 3.17
CA HIS A 188 9.15 -10.92 1.88
C HIS A 188 8.12 -10.68 0.78
N LEU A 189 8.56 -10.04 -0.29
CA LEU A 189 7.72 -9.61 -1.39
C LEU A 189 8.50 -9.35 -2.68
N TYR A 190 7.82 -9.49 -3.80
CA TYR A 190 8.20 -8.78 -5.02
C TYR A 190 7.62 -7.37 -4.97
N HIS A 191 8.43 -6.38 -5.37
CA HIS A 191 8.05 -4.97 -5.40
C HIS A 191 8.51 -4.35 -6.72
N THR A 192 7.56 -4.00 -7.59
CA THR A 192 7.82 -3.39 -8.89
C THR A 192 7.44 -1.92 -8.86
N ILE A 193 8.38 -1.05 -9.24
CA ILE A 193 8.19 0.40 -9.27
C ILE A 193 8.83 1.02 -10.51
N SER A 194 8.35 2.20 -10.91
CA SER A 194 8.98 2.97 -11.98
C SER A 194 10.25 3.68 -11.51
N ALA A 195 11.08 4.18 -12.44
CA ALA A 195 12.22 5.03 -12.11
C ALA A 195 11.78 6.30 -11.35
N LEU A 196 10.66 6.91 -11.77
CA LEU A 196 10.09 8.06 -11.06
C LEU A 196 9.73 7.72 -9.60
N THR A 197 9.12 6.57 -9.36
CA THR A 197 8.76 6.12 -8.00
C THR A 197 10.02 5.90 -7.16
N LEU A 198 11.09 5.32 -7.71
CA LEU A 198 12.36 5.14 -6.98
C LEU A 198 13.00 6.48 -6.57
N LEU A 199 13.01 7.47 -7.47
CA LEU A 199 13.51 8.82 -7.14
C LEU A 199 12.68 9.46 -6.01
N ARG A 200 11.35 9.29 -6.04
CA ARG A 200 10.45 9.75 -4.97
C ARG A 200 10.68 9.02 -3.66
N TYR A 201 10.90 7.71 -3.69
CA TYR A 201 11.27 6.94 -2.49
C TYR A 201 12.55 7.46 -1.88
N HIS A 202 13.60 7.64 -2.67
CA HIS A 202 14.86 8.16 -2.15
C HIS A 202 14.71 9.56 -1.56
N ARG A 203 13.98 10.44 -2.24
CA ARG A 203 13.70 11.79 -1.73
C ARG A 203 12.92 11.78 -0.41
N MET A 204 12.05 10.80 -0.19
CA MET A 204 11.17 10.68 0.98
C MET A 204 11.61 9.63 2.01
N ALA A 205 12.78 9.01 1.87
CA ALA A 205 13.19 7.84 2.66
C ALA A 205 13.30 8.09 4.17
N GLN A 206 13.30 9.36 4.60
CA GLN A 206 13.34 9.76 6.01
C GLN A 206 11.99 10.23 6.55
N ALA A 207 10.89 10.05 5.81
CA ALA A 207 9.56 10.48 6.22
C ALA A 207 8.82 9.41 7.07
N GLY A 208 7.80 9.85 7.80
CA GLY A 208 6.83 8.94 8.41
C GLY A 208 7.37 8.07 9.55
N ASP A 209 6.88 6.82 9.62
CA ASP A 209 6.95 5.99 10.83
C ASP A 209 8.25 5.19 11.01
N CYS A 210 8.93 4.83 9.92
CA CYS A 210 10.09 3.93 9.96
C CYS A 210 11.29 4.44 9.14
N PRO A 211 11.71 5.72 9.31
CA PRO A 211 12.69 6.35 8.43
C PRO A 211 14.04 5.62 8.39
N SER A 212 14.44 4.98 9.48
CA SER A 212 15.69 4.21 9.57
C SER A 212 15.67 2.94 8.73
N GLU A 213 14.61 2.15 8.81
CA GLU A 213 14.45 0.93 8.00
C GLU A 213 14.16 1.27 6.53
N GLN A 214 13.30 2.26 6.29
CA GLN A 214 12.98 2.76 4.95
C GLN A 214 14.25 3.19 4.22
N SER A 215 15.12 3.96 4.87
CA SER A 215 16.41 4.38 4.29
C SER A 215 17.29 3.19 3.94
N LEU A 216 17.41 2.18 4.81
CA LEU A 216 18.20 0.97 4.51
C LEU A 216 17.70 0.24 3.25
N VAL A 217 16.38 0.07 3.11
CA VAL A 217 15.78 -0.60 1.95
C VAL A 217 15.95 0.25 0.69
N VAL A 218 15.64 1.55 0.76
CA VAL A 218 15.69 2.45 -0.39
C VAL A 218 17.12 2.67 -0.86
N ASP A 219 18.09 2.82 0.05
CA ASP A 219 19.51 2.93 -0.32
C ASP A 219 20.00 1.67 -1.04
N ALA A 220 19.55 0.48 -0.62
CA ALA A 220 19.86 -0.76 -1.31
C ALA A 220 19.18 -0.86 -2.70
N MET A 221 17.94 -0.37 -2.85
CA MET A 221 17.28 -0.26 -4.16
C MET A 221 18.03 0.69 -5.09
N VAL A 222 18.41 1.87 -4.59
CA VAL A 222 19.20 2.88 -5.30
C VAL A 222 20.56 2.32 -5.70
N ALA A 223 21.25 1.59 -4.82
CA ALA A 223 22.52 0.96 -5.13
C ALA A 223 22.38 -0.10 -6.23
N ALA A 224 21.32 -0.93 -6.18
CA ALA A 224 21.07 -1.95 -7.20
C ALA A 224 20.77 -1.32 -8.57
N VAL A 225 19.99 -0.24 -8.63
CA VAL A 225 19.74 0.49 -9.88
C VAL A 225 20.98 1.26 -10.34
N ARG A 226 21.80 1.80 -9.45
CA ARG A 226 23.07 2.47 -9.79
C ARG A 226 24.04 1.50 -10.47
N ALA A 227 24.08 0.26 -10.01
CA ALA A 227 24.89 -0.78 -10.63
C ALA A 227 24.39 -1.17 -12.04
N HIS A 228 23.10 -0.97 -12.30
CA HIS A 228 22.46 -1.28 -13.59
C HIS A 228 22.51 -0.12 -14.60
N ASP A 229 22.16 1.09 -14.17
CA ASP A 229 22.25 2.33 -14.96
C ASP A 229 22.82 3.47 -14.08
N PRO A 230 24.14 3.67 -14.05
CA PRO A 230 24.78 4.69 -13.23
C PRO A 230 24.48 6.11 -13.71
N GLU A 231 24.22 6.32 -15.01
CA GLU A 231 23.97 7.63 -15.61
C GLU A 231 22.60 8.15 -15.18
N LEU A 232 21.58 7.28 -15.12
CA LEU A 232 20.25 7.63 -14.63
C LEU A 232 20.30 8.28 -13.24
N LEU A 233 20.96 7.61 -12.29
CA LEU A 233 21.04 8.10 -10.92
C LEU A 233 22.09 9.19 -10.74
N GLY A 234 23.14 9.21 -11.57
CA GLY A 234 24.13 10.30 -11.56
C GLY A 234 23.53 11.64 -11.97
N LEU A 235 22.57 11.64 -12.91
CA LEU A 235 21.94 12.86 -13.42
C LEU A 235 20.72 13.31 -12.60
N LEU A 236 19.92 12.35 -12.10
CA LEU A 236 18.56 12.65 -11.62
C LEU A 236 18.33 12.43 -10.12
N LEU A 237 19.26 11.77 -9.40
CA LEU A 237 19.06 11.46 -8.00
C LEU A 237 19.39 12.67 -7.11
N GLU A 238 18.37 13.27 -6.52
CA GLU A 238 18.51 14.26 -5.45
C GLU A 238 18.74 13.58 -4.10
N SER A 239 19.44 14.24 -3.17
CA SER A 239 19.60 13.72 -1.81
C SER A 239 18.25 13.52 -1.11
N PRO A 240 18.13 12.62 -0.12
CA PRO A 240 16.92 12.51 0.70
C PRO A 240 16.59 13.85 1.36
N LEU A 241 15.30 14.16 1.49
CA LEU A 241 14.86 15.23 2.39
C LEU A 241 15.20 14.84 3.82
N PRO A 242 15.79 15.74 4.62
CA PRO A 242 15.86 15.53 6.05
C PRO A 242 14.47 15.24 6.61
N ALA A 243 14.36 14.31 7.57
CA ALA A 243 13.08 13.95 8.21
C ALA A 243 12.27 15.18 8.62
N ASP A 244 12.97 16.19 9.13
CA ASP A 244 12.35 17.42 9.59
C ASP A 244 11.83 18.32 8.46
N ASP A 245 12.42 18.27 7.27
CA ASP A 245 12.02 19.09 6.12
C ASP A 245 10.86 18.46 5.33
N THR A 246 10.50 17.21 5.66
CA THR A 246 9.28 16.60 5.11
C THR A 246 8.03 17.32 5.63
N VAL A 247 6.92 17.24 4.88
CA VAL A 247 5.63 17.80 5.31
C VAL A 247 5.19 17.18 6.63
N ASP A 248 5.31 15.86 6.76
CA ASP A 248 4.95 15.12 7.99
C ASP A 248 5.79 15.57 9.18
N GLY A 249 7.11 15.68 9.01
CA GLY A 249 8.02 16.17 10.04
C GLY A 249 7.69 17.60 10.45
N THR A 250 7.52 18.49 9.48
CA THR A 250 7.19 19.91 9.71
C THR A 250 5.87 20.07 10.46
N LEU A 251 4.82 19.37 10.03
CA LEU A 251 3.52 19.41 10.69
C LEU A 251 3.57 18.80 12.09
N ARG A 252 4.29 17.69 12.27
CA ARG A 252 4.47 17.06 13.59
C ARG A 252 5.20 18.00 14.56
N ARG A 253 6.29 18.63 14.14
CA ARG A 253 6.99 19.63 14.98
C ARG A 253 6.08 20.82 15.31
N ARG A 254 5.37 21.34 14.31
CA ARG A 254 4.46 22.48 14.49
C ARG A 254 3.32 22.18 15.46
N ALA A 255 2.74 20.98 15.37
CA ALA A 255 1.62 20.57 16.22
C ALA A 255 2.06 20.06 17.60
N SER A 256 3.25 19.46 17.71
CA SER A 256 3.79 18.87 18.95
C SER A 256 2.77 18.02 19.73
N PRO A 257 2.15 17.00 19.11
CA PRO A 257 1.05 16.25 19.72
C PRO A 257 1.50 15.51 20.97
N THR A 258 0.63 15.51 21.99
CA THR A 258 0.85 14.86 23.29
C THR A 258 -0.01 13.60 23.46
N PRO A 259 0.27 12.75 24.47
CA PRO A 259 -0.62 11.63 24.81
C PRO A 259 -2.05 12.07 25.20
N ASP A 260 -2.22 13.26 25.79
CA ASP A 260 -3.55 13.78 26.13
C ASP A 260 -4.34 14.17 24.87
N ASP A 261 -3.66 14.75 23.87
CA ASP A 261 -4.25 15.01 22.55
C ASP A 261 -4.67 13.70 21.87
N ALA A 262 -3.83 12.66 21.94
CA ALA A 262 -4.17 11.35 21.40
C ALA A 262 -5.40 10.75 22.10
N ARG A 263 -5.53 10.89 23.42
CA ARG A 263 -6.71 10.44 24.17
C ARG A 263 -7.96 11.21 23.77
N ALA A 264 -7.88 12.54 23.67
CA ALA A 264 -8.97 13.40 23.23
C ALA A 264 -9.40 13.07 21.80
N PHE A 265 -8.45 12.91 20.88
CA PHE A 265 -8.69 12.52 19.50
C PHE A 265 -9.39 11.17 19.39
N ARG A 266 -8.96 10.15 20.15
CA ARG A 266 -9.60 8.82 20.16
C ARG A 266 -11.09 8.93 20.55
N ALA A 267 -11.39 9.67 21.61
CA ALA A 267 -12.75 9.88 22.08
C ALA A 267 -13.61 10.65 21.06
N GLU A 268 -13.05 11.70 20.45
CA GLU A 268 -13.73 12.46 19.38
C GLU A 268 -14.01 11.58 18.16
N PHE A 269 -13.01 10.82 17.71
CA PHE A 269 -13.11 9.95 16.55
C PHE A 269 -14.18 8.87 16.74
N ASP A 270 -14.18 8.21 17.90
CA ASP A 270 -15.17 7.20 18.25
C ASP A 270 -16.58 7.79 18.41
N GLY A 271 -16.70 8.95 19.06
CA GLY A 271 -17.96 9.68 19.17
C GLY A 271 -18.54 10.03 17.80
N ALA A 272 -17.69 10.51 16.88
CA ALA A 272 -18.09 10.83 15.51
C ALA A 272 -18.51 9.61 14.68
N LEU A 273 -18.09 8.40 15.04
CA LEU A 273 -18.57 7.17 14.39
C LEU A 273 -19.96 6.74 14.86
N GLY A 274 -20.39 7.17 16.04
CA GLY A 274 -21.72 6.87 16.58
C GLY A 274 -21.98 5.36 16.70
N GLY A 275 -20.99 4.61 17.21
CA GLY A 275 -21.07 3.16 17.41
C GLY A 275 -20.85 2.30 16.15
N ARG A 276 -20.56 2.91 15.00
CA ARG A 276 -20.27 2.19 13.75
C ARG A 276 -18.76 2.00 13.54
N THR A 277 -18.38 1.00 12.76
CA THR A 277 -16.98 0.83 12.31
C THR A 277 -16.64 1.64 11.06
N ALA A 278 -17.66 2.03 10.28
CA ALA A 278 -17.55 2.93 9.15
C ALA A 278 -18.75 3.88 9.12
N ARG A 279 -18.50 5.16 8.79
CA ARG A 279 -19.54 6.18 8.65
C ARG A 279 -19.26 7.00 7.39
N LEU A 280 -20.29 7.15 6.56
CA LEU A 280 -20.26 8.09 5.44
C LEU A 280 -20.09 9.52 5.98
N VAL A 281 -19.07 10.21 5.51
CA VAL A 281 -18.76 11.60 5.88
C VAL A 281 -19.32 12.56 4.85
N THR A 282 -19.08 12.27 3.58
CA THR A 282 -19.56 13.09 2.46
C THR A 282 -19.61 12.25 1.18
N MET A 283 -20.38 12.71 0.21
CA MET A 283 -20.44 12.18 -1.14
C MET A 283 -20.59 13.34 -2.14
N THR A 284 -20.29 13.09 -3.42
CA THR A 284 -20.64 14.01 -4.51
C THR A 284 -22.14 14.38 -4.40
N PRO A 285 -22.49 15.67 -4.29
CA PRO A 285 -23.88 16.11 -4.28
C PRO A 285 -24.60 15.67 -5.55
N ASP A 286 -25.84 15.23 -5.42
CA ASP A 286 -26.69 14.78 -6.53
C ASP A 286 -26.00 13.77 -7.46
N ALA A 287 -25.28 12.80 -6.89
CA ALA A 287 -24.51 11.80 -7.64
C ALA A 287 -25.28 11.14 -8.81
N PRO A 288 -26.56 10.74 -8.70
CA PRO A 288 -27.32 10.22 -9.84
C PRO A 288 -27.45 11.21 -11.00
N ALA A 289 -27.63 12.52 -10.72
CA ALA A 289 -27.71 13.54 -11.76
C ALA A 289 -26.35 13.77 -12.44
N VAL A 290 -25.26 13.71 -11.67
CA VAL A 290 -23.88 13.77 -12.21
C VAL A 290 -23.62 12.59 -13.14
N LEU A 291 -23.94 11.36 -12.71
CA LEU A 291 -23.79 10.17 -13.54
C LEU A 291 -24.68 10.24 -14.78
N GLY A 292 -25.95 10.61 -14.61
CA GLY A 292 -26.89 10.75 -15.72
C GLY A 292 -26.42 11.73 -16.78
N ALA A 293 -25.93 12.90 -16.35
CA ALA A 293 -25.38 13.91 -17.26
C ALA A 293 -24.15 13.37 -18.02
N ALA A 294 -23.20 12.75 -17.32
CA ALA A 294 -21.98 12.22 -17.93
C ALA A 294 -22.26 11.09 -18.93
N VAL A 295 -23.16 10.15 -18.60
CA VAL A 295 -23.57 9.08 -19.53
C VAL A 295 -24.22 9.68 -20.78
N ARG A 296 -25.11 10.66 -20.60
CA ARG A 296 -25.75 11.36 -21.72
C ARG A 296 -24.76 12.11 -22.60
N GLU A 297 -23.76 12.79 -22.03
CA GLU A 297 -22.71 13.47 -22.79
C GLU A 297 -21.88 12.47 -23.60
N VAL A 298 -21.52 11.32 -23.02
CA VAL A 298 -20.81 10.25 -23.72
C VAL A 298 -21.62 9.71 -24.90
N LEU A 299 -22.94 9.60 -24.74
CA LEU A 299 -23.86 9.04 -25.75
C LEU A 299 -24.45 10.10 -26.70
N GLY A 300 -24.26 11.39 -26.43
CA GLY A 300 -24.88 12.48 -27.18
C GLY A 300 -26.41 12.55 -27.04
N LEU A 301 -26.97 12.20 -25.88
CA LEU A 301 -28.41 12.13 -25.65
C LEU A 301 -28.94 13.28 -24.79
N PRO A 302 -30.11 13.85 -25.10
CA PRO A 302 -30.76 14.82 -24.21
C PRO A 302 -31.43 14.12 -23.02
N ARG A 303 -31.66 14.86 -21.92
CA ARG A 303 -32.35 14.34 -20.71
C ARG A 303 -33.75 13.79 -21.01
N ALA A 304 -34.46 14.36 -21.97
CA ALA A 304 -35.78 13.87 -22.39
C ALA A 304 -35.76 12.44 -22.99
N ARG A 305 -34.58 11.93 -23.37
CA ARG A 305 -34.39 10.59 -23.96
C ARG A 305 -33.79 9.57 -23.01
N LEU A 306 -33.12 10.02 -21.95
CA LEU A 306 -32.47 9.15 -20.97
C LEU A 306 -32.52 9.84 -19.61
N SER A 307 -33.29 9.29 -18.68
CA SER A 307 -33.40 9.81 -17.33
C SER A 307 -32.09 9.61 -16.54
N ASP A 308 -31.94 10.29 -15.42
CA ASP A 308 -30.78 10.08 -14.53
C ASP A 308 -30.80 8.69 -13.89
N GLU A 309 -31.99 8.17 -13.60
CA GLU A 309 -32.20 6.85 -13.02
C GLU A 309 -31.80 5.75 -14.00
N ASP A 310 -32.30 5.79 -15.24
CA ASP A 310 -31.96 4.81 -16.29
C ASP A 310 -30.46 4.83 -16.61
N ALA A 311 -29.88 6.02 -16.76
CA ALA A 311 -28.45 6.17 -16.99
C ALA A 311 -27.60 5.60 -15.85
N THR A 312 -28.04 5.78 -14.60
CA THR A 312 -27.36 5.22 -13.43
C THR A 312 -27.50 3.69 -13.40
N ALA A 313 -28.71 3.17 -13.69
CA ALA A 313 -28.96 1.73 -13.78
C ALA A 313 -28.10 1.06 -14.84
N TRP A 314 -27.95 1.68 -16.02
CA TRP A 314 -27.06 1.18 -17.09
C TRP A 314 -25.59 1.06 -16.68
N LEU A 315 -25.15 1.73 -15.61
CA LEU A 315 -23.79 1.61 -15.09
C LEU A 315 -23.66 0.63 -13.93
N LEU A 316 -24.66 0.59 -13.03
CA LEU A 316 -24.57 -0.07 -11.72
C LEU A 316 -25.40 -1.33 -11.59
N ASP A 317 -26.37 -1.57 -12.48
CA ASP A 317 -27.16 -2.80 -12.49
C ASP A 317 -26.42 -3.90 -13.29
N PRO A 318 -26.06 -5.04 -12.67
CA PRO A 318 -25.43 -6.16 -13.38
C PRO A 318 -26.29 -6.76 -14.50
N HIS A 319 -27.61 -6.57 -14.49
CA HIS A 319 -28.49 -6.97 -15.60
C HIS A 319 -28.25 -6.13 -16.86
N GLU A 320 -28.05 -4.82 -16.68
CA GLU A 320 -27.80 -3.86 -17.77
C GLU A 320 -26.31 -3.80 -18.15
N ASN A 321 -25.42 -4.00 -17.16
CA ASN A 321 -23.98 -3.90 -17.30
C ASN A 321 -23.26 -5.18 -16.88
N ALA A 322 -23.19 -6.13 -17.80
CA ALA A 322 -22.43 -7.38 -17.60
C ALA A 322 -20.94 -7.13 -17.29
N ALA A 323 -20.37 -5.96 -17.63
CA ALA A 323 -18.99 -5.64 -17.33
C ALA A 323 -18.69 -5.53 -15.81
N LEU A 324 -19.72 -5.39 -14.97
CA LEU A 324 -19.60 -5.46 -13.51
C LEU A 324 -19.14 -6.85 -13.03
N GLY A 325 -19.40 -7.90 -13.81
CA GLY A 325 -18.98 -9.28 -13.52
C GLY A 325 -17.66 -9.70 -14.19
N GLU A 326 -17.06 -8.82 -15.00
CA GLU A 326 -15.86 -9.15 -15.77
C GLU A 326 -14.62 -9.28 -14.88
N SER A 327 -13.87 -10.36 -15.07
CA SER A 327 -12.70 -10.67 -14.23
C SER A 327 -11.54 -9.69 -14.43
N LEU A 328 -11.49 -8.98 -15.56
CA LEU A 328 -10.46 -7.99 -15.88
C LEU A 328 -10.78 -6.57 -15.38
N SER A 329 -11.94 -6.35 -14.74
CA SER A 329 -12.36 -5.03 -14.24
C SER A 329 -12.29 -3.94 -15.31
N LEU A 330 -13.07 -4.09 -16.38
CA LEU A 330 -12.99 -3.25 -17.59
C LEU A 330 -13.61 -1.85 -17.46
N LEU A 331 -14.21 -1.52 -16.31
CA LEU A 331 -14.99 -0.29 -16.11
C LEU A 331 -14.17 0.99 -16.33
N THR A 332 -12.85 0.93 -16.16
CA THR A 332 -11.94 2.06 -16.38
C THR A 332 -11.70 2.37 -17.86
N LEU A 333 -12.02 1.44 -18.78
CA LEU A 333 -11.78 1.57 -20.21
C LEU A 333 -13.02 2.03 -20.99
N GLY A 334 -14.22 1.64 -20.54
CA GLY A 334 -15.48 2.03 -21.17
C GLY A 334 -15.75 3.53 -21.06
N LYS A 335 -16.18 4.19 -22.15
CA LYS A 335 -16.51 5.62 -22.11
C LYS A 335 -17.64 5.93 -21.12
N PRO A 336 -18.79 5.23 -21.12
CA PRO A 336 -19.87 5.51 -20.17
C PRO A 336 -19.49 5.12 -18.74
N THR A 337 -18.80 3.98 -18.56
CA THR A 337 -18.42 3.48 -17.23
C THR A 337 -17.39 4.36 -16.53
N ARG A 338 -16.59 5.15 -17.27
CA ARG A 338 -15.73 6.19 -16.69
C ARG A 338 -16.51 7.32 -16.01
N ALA A 339 -17.82 7.46 -16.24
CA ALA A 339 -18.64 8.38 -15.45
C ALA A 339 -18.64 8.03 -13.95
N LEU A 340 -18.40 6.76 -13.59
CA LEU A 340 -18.27 6.32 -12.20
C LEU A 340 -17.14 7.05 -11.45
N GLU A 341 -16.10 7.52 -12.15
CA GLU A 341 -14.99 8.27 -11.56
C GLU A 341 -15.39 9.70 -11.12
N LEU A 342 -16.55 10.20 -11.58
CA LEU A 342 -17.06 11.53 -11.22
C LEU A 342 -17.77 11.56 -9.86
N VAL A 343 -18.11 10.39 -9.32
CA VAL A 343 -18.77 10.25 -8.02
C VAL A 343 -17.76 9.79 -6.99
N GLN A 344 -17.56 10.61 -5.97
CA GLN A 344 -16.69 10.31 -4.83
C GLN A 344 -17.53 10.07 -3.59
N VAL A 345 -17.16 9.07 -2.81
CA VAL A 345 -17.79 8.76 -1.53
C VAL A 345 -16.69 8.64 -0.47
N THR A 346 -16.78 9.44 0.58
CA THR A 346 -15.76 9.50 1.64
C THR A 346 -16.31 8.89 2.92
N PHE A 347 -15.60 7.89 3.44
CA PHE A 347 -15.93 7.24 4.71
C PHE A 347 -14.87 7.52 5.76
N ARG A 348 -15.32 7.75 6.99
CA ARG A 348 -14.51 7.59 8.20
C ARG A 348 -14.57 6.14 8.63
N LYS A 349 -13.43 5.50 8.86
CA LYS A 349 -13.33 4.07 9.17
C LYS A 349 -12.44 3.82 10.38
N LYS A 350 -12.93 3.03 11.35
CA LYS A 350 -12.14 2.46 12.45
C LYS A 350 -11.69 1.07 12.04
N LEU A 351 -10.40 0.92 11.75
CA LEU A 351 -9.78 -0.34 11.33
C LEU A 351 -8.59 -0.63 12.22
N SER A 352 -8.32 -1.91 12.47
CA SER A 352 -7.02 -2.32 13.00
C SER A 352 -5.95 -2.18 11.93
N HIS A 353 -4.69 -2.12 12.36
CA HIS A 353 -3.56 -2.14 11.43
C HIS A 353 -3.58 -3.38 10.52
N ALA A 354 -3.92 -4.56 11.07
CA ALA A 354 -4.02 -5.80 10.32
C ALA A 354 -5.12 -5.75 9.23
N ALA A 355 -6.26 -5.09 9.52
CA ALA A 355 -7.35 -4.91 8.58
C ALA A 355 -6.99 -3.90 7.48
N ASP A 356 -6.45 -2.73 7.83
CA ASP A 356 -6.04 -1.72 6.83
C ASP A 356 -4.90 -2.21 5.94
N SER A 357 -4.00 -3.05 6.47
CA SER A 357 -2.97 -3.72 5.67
C SER A 357 -3.54 -4.63 4.57
N GLN A 358 -4.81 -5.04 4.62
CA GLN A 358 -5.47 -5.72 3.50
C GLN A 358 -5.94 -4.74 2.41
N ALA A 359 -6.22 -3.49 2.77
CA ALA A 359 -6.65 -2.45 1.84
C ALA A 359 -5.58 -2.06 0.83
N GLN A 360 -4.32 -2.47 1.01
CA GLN A 360 -3.25 -2.35 0.01
C GLN A 360 -3.61 -3.00 -1.35
N ARG A 361 -4.61 -3.90 -1.38
CA ARG A 361 -5.14 -4.53 -2.60
C ARG A 361 -6.13 -3.62 -3.35
N HIS A 362 -6.67 -2.62 -2.68
CA HIS A 362 -7.62 -1.65 -3.20
C HIS A 362 -6.90 -0.32 -3.43
N ARG A 363 -5.95 -0.29 -4.36
CA ARG A 363 -5.06 0.86 -4.61
C ARG A 363 -5.81 2.12 -5.08
N MET A 364 -7.06 1.97 -5.52
CA MET A 364 -7.96 3.05 -5.92
C MET A 364 -8.84 3.57 -4.78
N THR A 365 -8.60 3.16 -3.53
CA THR A 365 -9.26 3.75 -2.35
C THR A 365 -8.24 4.55 -1.54
N PRO A 366 -7.91 5.79 -1.96
CA PRO A 366 -6.98 6.62 -1.21
C PRO A 366 -7.55 6.96 0.16
N GLY A 367 -6.67 7.24 1.12
CA GLY A 367 -7.07 7.62 2.46
C GLY A 367 -5.93 8.29 3.22
N ALA A 368 -6.29 9.20 4.12
CA ALA A 368 -5.37 9.71 5.11
C ALA A 368 -5.13 8.64 6.17
N ARG A 369 -3.87 8.25 6.35
CA ARG A 369 -3.44 7.29 7.39
C ARG A 369 -2.75 8.06 8.52
N PRO A 370 -2.87 7.57 9.78
CA PRO A 370 -2.24 8.24 10.91
C PRO A 370 -0.72 8.11 10.86
N LEU A 371 -0.01 9.12 11.37
CA LEU A 371 1.37 8.95 11.85
C LEU A 371 1.28 8.15 13.15
N LEU A 372 1.60 6.86 13.11
CA LEU A 372 1.17 5.94 14.17
C LEU A 372 1.65 6.37 15.57
N THR A 373 2.86 6.94 15.64
CA THR A 373 3.48 7.42 16.89
C THR A 373 2.71 8.55 17.58
N THR A 374 1.91 9.36 16.85
CA THR A 374 1.13 10.45 17.44
C THR A 374 -0.24 10.00 17.97
N HIS A 375 -0.61 8.75 17.74
CA HIS A 375 -1.89 8.17 18.17
C HIS A 375 -1.74 7.16 19.31
N ILE A 376 -0.52 6.94 19.83
CA ILE A 376 -0.24 5.99 20.92
C ILE A 376 -0.25 6.73 22.26
N VAL A 377 -1.06 6.24 23.20
CA VAL A 377 -1.01 6.62 24.61
C VAL A 377 -0.32 5.50 25.39
N PRO A 378 0.89 5.71 25.93
CA PRO A 378 1.64 4.67 26.64
C PRO A 378 0.83 4.07 27.80
N GLY A 379 0.77 2.74 27.87
CA GLY A 379 0.04 2.02 28.92
C GLY A 379 -1.48 1.90 28.71
N GLU A 380 -2.05 2.61 27.73
CA GLU A 380 -3.47 2.54 27.41
C GLU A 380 -3.70 1.74 26.13
N PRO A 381 -4.36 0.56 26.21
CA PRO A 381 -4.63 -0.24 25.03
C PRO A 381 -5.68 0.44 24.13
N ASP A 382 -5.38 0.51 22.84
CA ASP A 382 -6.33 0.90 21.78
C ASP A 382 -6.31 -0.17 20.70
N PHE A 383 -7.34 -1.01 20.70
CA PHE A 383 -7.45 -2.14 19.78
C PHE A 383 -8.88 -2.36 19.33
N VAL A 384 -9.01 -3.02 18.18
CA VAL A 384 -10.28 -3.55 17.69
C VAL A 384 -10.28 -5.05 17.95
N LEU A 385 -11.32 -5.55 18.60
CA LEU A 385 -11.53 -6.99 18.73
C LEU A 385 -11.98 -7.56 17.38
N PRO A 386 -11.21 -8.48 16.76
CA PRO A 386 -11.61 -9.10 15.51
C PRO A 386 -12.82 -10.01 15.70
N VAL A 387 -13.69 -10.05 14.70
CA VAL A 387 -14.80 -10.99 14.61
C VAL A 387 -14.42 -12.10 13.62
N ILE A 388 -14.69 -13.35 13.97
CA ILE A 388 -14.60 -14.46 13.01
C ILE A 388 -15.92 -14.50 12.25
N LEU A 389 -15.84 -14.19 10.95
CA LEU A 389 -16.96 -14.27 10.01
C LEU A 389 -17.02 -15.64 9.30
#